data_AF-A0A9P8WI92-F1
#
_entry.id   AF-A0A9P8WI92-F1
#
_cell.length_a   1.000
_cell.length_b   1.000
_cell.length_c   1.000
_cell.angle_alpha   90.00
_cell.angle_beta   90.00
_cell.angle_gamma   90.00
#
_symmetry.space_group_name_H-M   'P 1'
#
loop_
_entity.id
_entity.type
_entity.pdbx_description
1 polymer ?
#
loop_
_entity_poly.entity_id
_entity_poly.type
_entity_poly.pdbx_seq_one_letter_code
_entity_poly.pdbx_strand_id
1 'polypeptide(L)'
;MATAIPSVACLGVIGRNNNPLHISIFPSHDAASNTFSPIRTQLQFSLLLSSTIDVFDLRAKHNAVSGVGLSGDFGLLHAVDDRLAAYGFETNTGVRMVCIVDMRGRRIDNSSASAGGGARGVGTGLRDAELKPVFRAMQNAYVHLLQNPFYDPDEHAPLGGMGGKKISSRKFVEDMKRIGEGWTPGVTTL
;
A
#
# COMPACT_ATOMS: atom_id res chain seq x y z
N MET A 1 -21.34 8.74 -17.62
CA MET A 1 -20.76 8.66 -16.26
C MET A 1 -19.25 8.54 -16.41
N ALA A 2 -18.47 9.47 -15.86
CA ALA A 2 -17.01 9.40 -15.95
C ALA A 2 -16.52 8.19 -15.15
N THR A 3 -15.90 7.21 -15.82
CA THR A 3 -15.30 6.04 -15.19
C THR A 3 -13.99 6.46 -14.54
N ALA A 4 -14.01 6.69 -13.23
CA ALA A 4 -12.78 6.88 -12.46
C ALA A 4 -12.18 5.50 -12.16
N ILE A 5 -10.89 5.34 -12.47
CA ILE A 5 -10.11 4.17 -12.11
C ILE A 5 -9.51 4.41 -10.71
N PRO A 6 -9.63 3.44 -9.80
CA PRO A 6 -8.83 3.41 -8.58
C PRO A 6 -7.33 3.54 -8.85
N SER A 7 -6.62 4.37 -8.10
CA SER A 7 -5.15 4.46 -8.16
C SER A 7 -4.53 4.45 -6.78
N VAL A 8 -3.28 4.04 -6.67
CA VAL A 8 -2.55 4.11 -5.40
C VAL A 8 -2.33 5.58 -5.02
N ALA A 9 -2.67 5.95 -3.79
CA ALA A 9 -2.44 7.27 -3.23
C ALA A 9 -1.21 7.28 -2.29
N CYS A 10 -0.99 6.19 -1.56
CA CYS A 10 0.18 6.05 -0.69
C CYS A 10 0.54 4.58 -0.47
N LEU A 11 1.83 4.26 -0.47
CA LEU A 11 2.35 2.97 0.00
C LEU A 11 3.18 3.20 1.26
N GLY A 12 2.93 2.38 2.27
CA GLY A 12 3.59 2.42 3.55
C GLY A 12 4.21 1.06 3.89
N VAL A 13 5.42 1.08 4.42
CA VAL A 13 6.06 -0.09 5.04
C VAL A 13 6.33 0.24 6.49
N ILE A 14 5.81 -0.59 7.39
CA ILE A 14 5.90 -0.45 8.83
C ILE A 14 6.68 -1.67 9.36
N GLY A 15 7.72 -1.42 10.15
CA GLY A 15 8.54 -2.45 10.75
C GLY A 15 7.82 -3.21 11.86
N ARG A 16 8.42 -4.31 12.32
CA ARG A 16 7.89 -5.14 13.42
C ARG A 16 7.64 -4.36 14.70
N ASN A 17 8.42 -3.31 14.95
CA ASN A 17 8.34 -2.51 16.17
C ASN A 17 7.40 -1.30 15.99
N ASN A 18 6.43 -1.38 15.08
CA ASN A 18 5.48 -0.31 14.76
C ASN A 18 6.13 1.01 14.31
N ASN A 19 7.36 0.93 13.79
CA ASN A 19 8.09 2.08 13.29
C ASN A 19 7.88 2.24 11.77
N PRO A 20 7.62 3.46 11.26
CA PRO A 20 7.45 3.68 9.83
C PRO A 20 8.81 3.56 9.13
N LEU A 21 9.01 2.50 8.35
CA LEU A 21 10.23 2.25 7.58
C LEU A 21 10.25 3.07 6.29
N HIS A 22 9.13 3.13 5.58
CA HIS A 22 9.03 3.87 4.32
C HIS A 22 7.60 4.36 4.07
N ILE A 23 7.45 5.54 3.48
CA ILE A 23 6.18 6.11 3.04
C ILE A 23 6.42 6.77 1.68
N SER A 24 5.78 6.27 0.64
CA SER A 24 5.77 6.87 -0.69
C SER A 24 4.38 7.38 -1.02
N ILE A 25 4.26 8.67 -1.30
CA ILE A 25 3.00 9.32 -1.65
C ILE A 25 2.95 9.53 -3.15
N PHE A 26 1.79 9.23 -3.73
CA PHE A 26 1.51 9.39 -5.14
C PHE A 26 0.48 10.49 -5.33
N PRO A 27 0.71 11.45 -6.25
CA PRO A 27 -0.31 12.42 -6.61
C PRO A 27 -1.52 11.69 -7.18
N SER A 28 -2.72 12.06 -6.72
CA SER A 28 -3.97 11.53 -7.27
C SER A 28 -4.68 12.63 -8.05
N HIS A 29 -5.52 12.25 -9.01
CA HIS A 29 -6.28 13.22 -9.77
C HIS A 29 -7.38 13.83 -8.89
N ASP A 30 -7.45 15.16 -8.81
CA ASP A 30 -8.60 15.85 -8.25
C ASP A 30 -9.57 16.28 -9.36
N ALA A 31 -10.82 15.81 -9.30
CA ALA A 31 -11.83 16.07 -10.33
C ALA A 31 -12.35 17.52 -10.30
N ALA A 32 -12.24 18.20 -9.15
CA ALA A 32 -12.73 19.57 -8.99
C ALA A 32 -11.74 20.60 -9.57
N SER A 33 -10.43 20.42 -9.32
CA SER A 33 -9.38 21.34 -9.78
C SER A 33 -8.63 20.88 -11.03
N ASN A 34 -8.95 19.69 -11.57
CA ASN A 34 -8.31 19.07 -12.73
C ASN A 34 -6.76 19.02 -12.64
N THR A 35 -6.25 18.95 -11.42
CA THR A 35 -4.81 18.98 -11.12
C THR A 35 -4.40 17.68 -10.41
N PHE A 36 -3.15 17.26 -10.61
CA PHE A 36 -2.54 16.17 -9.86
C PHE A 36 -1.91 16.73 -8.58
N SER A 37 -2.59 16.59 -7.46
CA SER A 37 -2.08 16.99 -6.15
C SER A 37 -2.20 15.83 -5.16
N PRO A 38 -1.30 15.75 -4.16
CA PRO A 38 -1.51 14.84 -3.05
C PRO A 38 -2.82 15.18 -2.35
N ILE A 39 -3.73 14.22 -2.21
CA ILE A 39 -5.04 14.43 -1.55
C ILE A 39 -4.84 14.88 -0.10
N ARG A 40 -3.76 14.41 0.53
CA ARG A 40 -3.41 14.68 1.92
C ARG A 40 -1.93 15.01 2.07
N THR A 41 -1.61 15.67 3.17
CA THR A 41 -0.22 15.99 3.51
C THR A 41 0.52 14.75 4.01
N GLN A 42 1.85 14.78 4.00
CA GLN A 42 2.70 13.69 4.52
C GLN A 42 2.33 13.31 5.96
N LEU A 43 2.07 14.30 6.81
CA LEU A 43 1.71 14.08 8.22
C LEU A 43 0.36 13.38 8.35
N GLN A 44 -0.62 13.78 7.53
CA GLN A 44 -1.93 13.14 7.52
C GLN A 44 -1.84 11.68 7.07
N PHE A 45 -1.05 11.36 6.04
CA PHE A 45 -0.82 9.98 5.65
C PHE A 45 -0.07 9.18 6.72
N SER A 46 0.90 9.79 7.41
CA SER A 46 1.57 9.14 8.54
C SER A 46 0.59 8.82 9.67
N LEU A 47 -0.35 9.71 9.98
CA LEU A 47 -1.38 9.49 10.99
C LEU A 47 -2.32 8.34 10.58
N LEU A 48 -2.71 8.30 9.31
CA LEU A 48 -3.54 7.22 8.77
C LEU A 48 -2.83 5.87 8.86
N LEU A 49 -1.56 5.81 8.46
CA LEU A 49 -0.75 4.59 8.59
C LEU A 49 -0.63 4.16 10.06
N SER A 50 -0.38 5.08 10.98
CA SER A 50 -0.36 4.76 12.41
C SER A 50 -1.71 4.23 12.91
N SER A 51 -2.84 4.78 12.46
CA SER A 51 -4.17 4.28 12.84
C SER A 51 -4.43 2.85 12.33
N THR A 52 -3.82 2.44 11.21
CA THR A 52 -3.97 1.05 10.72
C THR A 52 -3.29 0.01 11.62
N ILE A 53 -2.30 0.41 12.42
CA ILE A 53 -1.55 -0.48 13.33
C ILE A 53 -2.49 -1.11 14.35
N ASP A 54 -3.43 -0.34 14.89
CA ASP A 54 -4.39 -0.85 15.87
C ASP A 54 -5.30 -1.93 15.25
N VAL A 55 -5.67 -1.77 13.98
CA VAL A 55 -6.47 -2.76 13.24
C VAL A 55 -5.67 -4.04 12.99
N PHE A 56 -4.38 -3.93 12.67
CA PHE A 56 -3.49 -5.09 12.56
C PHE A 56 -3.42 -5.84 13.89
N ASP A 57 -3.20 -5.13 15.01
CA ASP A 57 -3.10 -5.76 16.33
C ASP A 57 -4.40 -6.44 16.76
N LEU A 58 -5.56 -5.80 16.51
CA LEU A 58 -6.87 -6.39 16.79
C LEU A 58 -7.11 -7.66 15.99
N ARG A 59 -6.81 -7.64 14.68
CA ARG A 59 -7.01 -8.79 13.80
C ARG A 59 -5.98 -9.89 14.05
N ALA A 60 -4.74 -9.56 14.39
CA ALA A 60 -3.72 -10.53 14.77
C ALA A 60 -4.12 -11.32 16.03
N LYS A 61 -4.66 -10.63 17.06
CA LYS A 61 -5.21 -11.28 18.25
C LYS A 61 -6.38 -12.21 17.91
N HIS A 62 -7.28 -11.77 17.03
CA HIS A 62 -8.41 -12.59 16.59
C HIS A 62 -7.96 -13.84 15.80
N ASN A 63 -6.96 -13.69 14.91
CA ASN A 63 -6.40 -14.79 14.12
C ASN A 63 -5.66 -15.81 15.00
N ALA A 64 -4.95 -15.35 16.03
CA ALA A 64 -4.30 -16.21 17.02
C ALA A 64 -5.32 -17.07 17.79
N VAL A 65 -6.50 -16.52 18.12
CA VAL A 65 -7.58 -17.27 18.77
C VAL A 65 -8.25 -18.26 17.83
N SER A 66 -8.38 -17.92 16.55
CA SER A 66 -9.03 -18.77 15.53
C SER A 66 -8.10 -19.78 14.86
N GLY A 67 -6.81 -19.83 15.25
CA GLY A 67 -5.83 -20.79 14.73
C GLY A 67 -5.46 -20.57 13.26
N VAL A 68 -5.84 -19.43 12.68
CA VAL A 68 -5.48 -19.04 11.32
C VAL A 68 -4.09 -18.39 11.38
N GLY A 69 -3.17 -18.85 10.52
CA GLY A 69 -1.75 -18.47 10.57
C GLY A 69 -1.48 -16.95 10.61
N LEU A 70 -0.35 -16.58 11.20
CA LEU A 70 0.08 -15.20 11.50
C LEU A 70 0.49 -14.37 10.26
N SER A 71 0.62 -14.98 9.09
CA SER A 71 1.00 -14.29 7.85
C SER A 71 -0.16 -14.34 6.86
N GLY A 72 -0.58 -13.19 6.37
CA GLY A 72 -1.73 -13.15 5.49
C GLY A 72 -2.07 -11.78 4.94
N ASP A 73 -2.97 -11.84 3.96
CA ASP A 73 -3.68 -10.70 3.42
C ASP A 73 -4.75 -10.30 4.44
N PHE A 74 -4.59 -9.13 5.05
CA PHE A 74 -5.59 -8.60 5.97
C PHE A 74 -6.71 -7.90 5.19
N GLY A 75 -6.59 -7.73 3.87
CA GLY A 75 -7.57 -7.09 3.02
C GLY A 75 -7.81 -5.63 3.44
N LEU A 76 -9.05 -5.17 3.31
CA LEU A 76 -9.47 -3.82 3.72
C LEU A 76 -9.31 -3.65 5.25
N LEU A 77 -8.41 -2.74 5.65
CA LEU A 77 -8.21 -2.36 7.05
C LEU A 77 -9.19 -1.28 7.48
N HIS A 78 -9.23 -0.19 6.71
CA HIS A 78 -10.00 1.00 7.06
C HIS A 78 -10.44 1.76 5.80
N ALA A 79 -11.75 1.96 5.65
CA ALA A 79 -12.29 2.93 4.70
C ALA A 79 -12.21 4.31 5.37
N VAL A 80 -11.18 5.08 5.04
CA VAL A 80 -10.87 6.36 5.69
C VAL A 80 -11.91 7.41 5.31
N ASP A 81 -12.30 7.41 4.04
CA ASP A 81 -13.18 8.39 3.42
C ASP A 81 -13.82 7.74 2.19
N ASP A 82 -14.82 8.39 1.59
CA ASP A 82 -15.50 7.89 0.37
C ASP A 82 -14.53 7.70 -0.81
N ARG A 83 -13.38 8.38 -0.75
CA ARG A 83 -12.30 8.29 -1.73
C ARG A 83 -11.20 7.31 -1.34
N LEU A 84 -10.85 7.20 -0.06
CA LEU A 84 -9.61 6.56 0.38
C LEU A 84 -9.88 5.29 1.18
N ALA A 85 -9.35 4.18 0.68
CA ALA A 85 -9.39 2.88 1.34
C ALA A 85 -7.98 2.39 1.64
N ALA A 86 -7.73 1.97 2.87
CA ALA A 86 -6.46 1.40 3.32
C ALA A 86 -6.56 -0.12 3.36
N TYR A 87 -5.61 -0.77 2.70
CA TYR A 87 -5.47 -2.22 2.62
C TYR A 87 -4.15 -2.65 3.26
N GLY A 88 -4.16 -3.84 3.87
CA GLY A 88 -3.06 -4.31 4.70
C GLY A 88 -2.58 -5.71 4.35
N PHE A 89 -1.28 -5.90 4.43
CA PHE A 89 -0.64 -7.21 4.33
C PHE A 89 0.43 -7.34 5.42
N GLU A 90 0.40 -8.43 6.17
CA GLU A 90 1.42 -8.71 7.19
C GLU A 90 2.24 -9.93 6.80
N THR A 91 3.56 -9.73 6.76
CA THR A 91 4.53 -10.80 6.50
C THR A 91 4.74 -11.65 7.75
N ASN A 92 5.21 -12.88 7.57
CA ASN A 92 5.64 -13.76 8.66
C ASN A 92 6.72 -13.15 9.58
N THR A 93 7.47 -12.17 9.08
CA THR A 93 8.48 -11.45 9.87
C THR A 93 7.88 -10.33 10.73
N GLY A 94 6.58 -10.07 10.68
CA GLY A 94 5.92 -8.97 11.40
C GLY A 94 6.12 -7.60 10.74
N VAL A 95 6.69 -7.54 9.53
CA VAL A 95 6.67 -6.32 8.72
C VAL A 95 5.30 -6.18 8.08
N ARG A 96 4.69 -5.01 8.26
CA ARG A 96 3.34 -4.66 7.82
C ARG A 96 3.43 -3.74 6.61
N MET A 97 2.80 -4.14 5.51
CA MET A 97 2.72 -3.38 4.27
C MET A 97 1.30 -2.83 4.15
N VAL A 98 1.19 -1.54 3.87
CA VAL A 98 -0.09 -0.84 3.77
C VAL A 98 -0.17 -0.14 2.43
N CYS A 99 -1.26 -0.37 1.70
CA CYS A 99 -1.57 0.30 0.45
C CYS A 99 -2.83 1.14 0.65
N ILE A 100 -2.72 2.45 0.45
CA ILE A 100 -3.86 3.37 0.47
C ILE A 100 -4.23 3.65 -0.99
N VAL A 101 -5.46 3.31 -1.36
CA VAL A 101 -6.00 3.46 -2.71
C VAL A 101 -7.03 4.58 -2.72
N ASP A 102 -6.92 5.48 -3.70
CA ASP A 102 -7.97 6.43 -4.06
C ASP A 102 -8.90 5.80 -5.10
N MET A 103 -10.15 5.55 -4.72
CA MET A 103 -11.20 5.00 -5.58
C MET A 103 -11.57 5.92 -6.75
N ARG A 104 -11.16 7.19 -6.73
CA ARG A 104 -11.41 8.18 -7.80
C ARG A 104 -10.13 8.62 -8.53
N GLY A 105 -9.03 7.89 -8.33
CA GLY A 105 -7.67 8.41 -8.53
C GLY A 105 -7.20 8.71 -9.96
N ARG A 106 -7.78 8.12 -11.00
CA ARG A 106 -7.42 8.43 -12.41
C ARG A 106 -8.66 8.44 -13.32
N ARG A 107 -8.86 9.50 -14.11
CA ARG A 107 -9.91 9.52 -15.15
C ARG A 107 -9.37 8.93 -16.45
N ILE A 108 -10.09 8.00 -17.06
CA ILE A 108 -9.84 7.57 -18.45
C ILE A 108 -10.47 8.61 -19.36
N ASP A 109 -9.68 9.18 -20.26
CA ASP A 109 -10.24 9.75 -21.49
C ASP A 109 -10.52 8.57 -22.43
N ASN A 110 -11.69 8.53 -23.07
CA ASN A 110 -12.28 7.38 -23.77
C ASN A 110 -11.44 6.84 -24.96
N SER A 111 -10.20 7.30 -25.15
CA SER A 111 -9.28 6.96 -26.23
C SER A 111 -8.42 5.73 -25.99
N SER A 112 -8.33 5.20 -24.75
CA SER A 112 -7.51 4.02 -24.42
C SER A 112 -8.30 2.74 -24.11
N ALA A 113 -9.56 2.64 -24.58
CA ALA A 113 -10.45 1.51 -24.30
C ALA A 113 -10.18 0.24 -25.15
N SER A 114 -9.02 0.12 -25.81
CA SER A 114 -8.73 -0.97 -26.77
C SER A 114 -7.51 -1.85 -26.45
N ALA A 115 -6.93 -1.78 -25.25
CA ALA A 115 -5.92 -2.76 -24.83
C ALA A 115 -6.57 -3.82 -23.92
N GLY A 116 -6.82 -5.00 -24.50
CA GLY A 116 -7.60 -6.11 -23.97
C GLY A 116 -7.37 -6.46 -22.49
N GLY A 117 -8.49 -6.51 -21.75
CA GLY A 117 -8.52 -6.97 -20.36
C GLY A 117 -9.82 -6.58 -19.68
N GLY A 118 -10.93 -7.18 -20.14
CA GLY A 118 -12.28 -7.10 -19.58
C GLY A 118 -12.54 -6.04 -18.50
N ALA A 119 -13.09 -4.90 -18.89
CA ALA A 119 -13.83 -4.00 -18.01
C ALA A 119 -15.11 -4.69 -17.52
N ARG A 120 -14.98 -5.76 -16.72
CA ARG A 120 -16.08 -6.44 -16.05
C ARG A 120 -16.40 -5.65 -14.78
N GLY A 121 -17.20 -4.60 -14.95
CA GLY A 121 -17.96 -3.98 -13.88
C GLY A 121 -17.11 -3.32 -12.79
N VAL A 122 -16.68 -2.08 -13.03
CA VAL A 122 -16.34 -1.10 -11.98
C VAL A 122 -17.65 -0.65 -11.30
N GLY A 123 -18.39 -1.61 -10.75
CA GLY A 123 -19.70 -1.40 -10.12
C GLY A 123 -19.79 -1.96 -8.70
N THR A 124 -18.78 -2.68 -8.23
CA THR A 124 -18.82 -3.34 -6.90
C THR A 124 -17.44 -3.39 -6.25
N GLY A 125 -16.85 -2.22 -6.01
CA GLY A 125 -15.66 -2.08 -5.16
C GLY A 125 -14.37 -2.71 -5.70
N LEU A 126 -13.24 -2.16 -5.29
CA LEU A 126 -11.94 -2.78 -5.53
C LEU A 126 -11.86 -4.10 -4.75
N ARG A 127 -11.61 -5.21 -5.44
CA ARG A 127 -11.48 -6.53 -4.80
C ARG A 127 -10.07 -6.68 -4.22
N ASP A 128 -9.96 -7.26 -3.02
CA ASP A 128 -8.67 -7.55 -2.37
C ASP A 128 -7.70 -8.32 -3.29
N ALA A 129 -8.24 -9.19 -4.15
CA ALA A 129 -7.47 -9.94 -5.14
C ALA A 129 -6.67 -9.06 -6.13
N GLU A 130 -7.14 -7.86 -6.43
CA GLU A 130 -6.47 -6.92 -7.35
C GLU A 130 -5.29 -6.19 -6.70
N LEU A 131 -5.19 -6.21 -5.37
CA LEU A 131 -4.09 -5.61 -4.61
C LEU A 131 -2.99 -6.62 -4.24
N LYS A 132 -3.27 -7.92 -4.34
CA LYS A 132 -2.26 -8.97 -4.13
C LYS A 132 -0.99 -8.78 -4.97
N PRO A 133 -1.04 -8.38 -6.25
CA PRO A 133 0.15 -8.10 -7.04
C PRO A 133 0.99 -6.94 -6.47
N VAL A 134 0.35 -5.90 -5.94
CA VAL A 134 1.03 -4.77 -5.29
C VAL A 134 1.79 -5.25 -4.05
N PHE A 135 1.11 -5.99 -3.17
CA PHE A 135 1.73 -6.50 -1.95
C PHE A 135 2.87 -7.47 -2.25
N ARG A 136 2.73 -8.34 -3.26
CA ARG A 136 3.82 -9.22 -3.72
C ARG A 136 5.01 -8.42 -4.25
N ALA A 137 4.78 -7.38 -5.05
CA ALA A 137 5.84 -6.54 -5.57
C ALA A 137 6.56 -5.75 -4.44
N MET A 138 5.80 -5.21 -3.49
CA MET A 138 6.35 -4.55 -2.29
C MET A 138 7.19 -5.52 -1.46
N GLN A 139 6.70 -6.75 -1.26
CA GLN A 139 7.44 -7.78 -0.53
C GLN A 139 8.72 -8.17 -1.27
N ASN A 140 8.68 -8.36 -2.58
CA ASN A 140 9.87 -8.66 -3.37
C ASN A 140 10.91 -7.53 -3.31
N ALA A 141 10.48 -6.26 -3.40
CA ALA A 141 11.35 -5.10 -3.25
C ALA A 141 12.00 -5.05 -1.86
N TYR A 142 11.24 -5.37 -0.81
CA TYR A 142 11.76 -5.44 0.56
C TYR A 142 12.74 -6.60 0.76
N VAL A 143 12.47 -7.78 0.17
CA VAL A 143 13.38 -8.93 0.21
C VAL A 143 14.68 -8.63 -0.54
N HIS A 144 14.63 -7.98 -1.70
CA HIS A 144 15.84 -7.56 -2.43
C HIS A 144 16.69 -6.57 -1.63
N LEU A 145 16.05 -5.71 -0.83
CA LEU A 145 16.74 -4.81 0.07
C LEU A 145 17.40 -5.55 1.22
N LEU A 146 16.75 -6.57 1.80
CA LEU A 146 17.34 -7.43 2.84
C LEU A 146 18.46 -8.34 2.31
N GLN A 147 18.44 -8.70 1.03
CA GLN A 147 19.49 -9.47 0.38
C GLN A 147 20.77 -8.66 0.14
N ASN A 148 20.75 -7.34 0.37
CA ASN A 148 21.94 -6.51 0.30
C ASN A 148 22.84 -6.77 1.52
N PRO A 149 24.08 -7.27 1.34
CA PRO A 149 24.97 -7.59 2.46
C PRO A 149 25.42 -6.38 3.29
N PHE A 150 25.18 -5.15 2.80
CA PHE A 150 25.47 -3.91 3.52
C PHE A 150 24.22 -3.28 4.16
N TYR A 151 23.08 -3.96 4.10
CA TYR A 151 21.85 -3.48 4.73
C TYR A 151 21.64 -4.18 6.06
N ASP A 152 21.74 -3.41 7.15
CA ASP A 152 21.48 -3.92 8.50
C ASP A 152 20.02 -3.70 8.90
N PRO A 153 19.19 -4.75 8.98
CA PRO A 153 17.79 -4.61 9.38
C PRO A 153 17.64 -4.13 10.83
N ASP A 154 18.62 -4.42 11.69
CA ASP A 154 18.59 -4.09 13.12
C ASP A 154 18.76 -2.59 13.38
N GLU A 155 19.40 -1.84 12.48
CA GLU A 155 19.49 -0.38 12.56
C GLU A 155 18.09 0.27 12.38
N HIS A 156 17.21 -0.44 11.68
CA HIS A 156 15.88 0.03 11.32
C HIS A 156 14.79 -0.58 12.21
N ALA A 157 15.13 -1.58 13.03
CA ALA A 157 14.23 -2.20 14.01
C ALA A 157 15.00 -2.59 15.28
N PRO A 158 15.55 -1.62 16.05
CA PRO A 158 16.36 -1.92 17.23
C PRO A 158 15.57 -2.77 18.23
N LEU A 159 16.17 -3.85 18.75
CA LEU A 159 15.59 -4.70 19.79
C LEU A 159 15.35 -3.88 21.06
N GLY A 160 14.14 -3.33 21.22
CA GLY A 160 13.70 -2.57 22.39
C GLY A 160 13.52 -1.06 22.19
N GLY A 161 13.77 -0.52 20.99
CA GLY A 161 13.66 0.92 20.73
C GLY A 161 12.39 1.33 19.96
N MET A 162 11.66 2.32 20.46
CA MET A 162 10.78 3.15 19.63
C MET A 162 11.64 3.99 18.68
N GLY A 163 11.52 3.77 17.37
CA GLY A 163 12.18 4.58 16.36
C GLY A 163 13.44 3.93 15.78
N GLY A 164 13.28 3.27 14.63
CA GLY A 164 14.37 2.90 13.74
C GLY A 164 14.55 3.91 12.60
N LYS A 165 15.70 3.88 11.93
CA LYS A 165 15.94 4.71 10.75
C LYS A 165 14.99 4.34 9.61
N LYS A 166 14.59 5.34 8.82
CA LYS A 166 13.83 5.12 7.59
C LYS A 166 14.73 4.49 6.54
N ILE A 167 14.15 3.63 5.72
CA ILE A 167 14.85 3.05 4.57
C ILE A 167 15.24 4.18 3.62
N SER A 168 16.55 4.37 3.42
CA SER A 168 17.13 5.43 2.58
C SER A 168 17.63 4.93 1.22
N SER A 169 17.50 3.63 0.94
CA SER A 169 17.97 3.01 -0.30
C SER A 169 17.24 3.56 -1.53
N ARG A 170 17.98 4.20 -2.44
CA ARG A 170 17.42 4.81 -3.67
C ARG A 170 16.70 3.78 -4.55
N LYS A 171 17.30 2.61 -4.74
CA LYS A 171 16.74 1.52 -5.53
C LYS A 171 15.38 1.09 -4.99
N PHE A 172 15.26 0.96 -3.66
CA PHE A 172 13.99 0.62 -3.02
C PHE A 172 12.92 1.71 -3.21
N VAL A 173 13.29 2.99 -3.09
CA VAL A 173 12.36 4.10 -3.33
C VAL A 173 11.89 4.14 -4.79
N GLU A 174 12.79 3.90 -5.74
CA GLU A 174 12.46 3.82 -7.18
C GLU A 174 11.54 2.63 -7.49
N ASP A 175 11.82 1.46 -6.92
CA ASP A 175 10.97 0.27 -7.07
C ASP A 175 9.57 0.53 -6.49
N MET A 176 9.48 1.12 -5.29
CA MET A 176 8.19 1.48 -4.67
C MET A 176 7.40 2.49 -5.53
N LYS A 177 8.11 3.47 -6.09
CA LYS A 177 7.52 4.46 -7.00
C LYS A 177 6.97 3.80 -8.26
N ARG A 178 7.74 2.90 -8.88
CA ARG A 178 7.35 2.16 -10.07
C ARG A 178 6.12 1.29 -9.82
N ILE A 179 6.04 0.65 -8.66
CA ILE A 179 4.88 -0.17 -8.25
C ILE A 179 3.63 0.70 -8.13
N GLY A 180 3.70 1.85 -7.44
CA GLY A 180 2.56 2.74 -7.24
C GLY A 180 2.07 3.42 -8.53
N GLU A 181 2.98 3.79 -9.43
CA GLU A 181 2.64 4.41 -10.73
C GLU A 181 2.13 3.38 -11.75
N GLY A 182 2.69 2.18 -11.73
CA GLY A 182 2.40 1.10 -12.66
C GLY A 182 1.14 0.29 -12.33
N TRP A 183 0.67 0.33 -11.08
CA TRP A 183 -0.54 -0.40 -10.72
C TRP A 183 -1.81 0.27 -11.27
N THR A 184 -2.61 -0.55 -11.94
CA THR A 184 -4.01 -0.26 -12.27
C THR A 184 -4.84 -1.52 -11.99
N PRO A 185 -6.14 -1.39 -11.65
CA PRO A 185 -7.05 -2.52 -11.51
C PRO A 185 -6.96 -3.46 -12.73
N GLY A 186 -6.75 -4.74 -12.47
CA GLY A 186 -6.55 -5.78 -13.50
C GLY A 186 -5.10 -6.13 -13.82
N VAL A 187 -4.10 -5.36 -13.35
CA VAL A 187 -2.69 -5.74 -13.46
C VAL A 187 -2.40 -6.88 -12.49
N THR A 188 -1.95 -8.02 -13.02
CA THR A 188 -1.66 -9.24 -12.25
C THR A 188 -0.18 -9.41 -11.90
N THR A 189 0.71 -8.67 -12.55
CA THR A 189 2.17 -8.71 -12.36
C THR A 189 2.77 -7.30 -12.44
N LEU A 190 3.61 -6.93 -11.47
CA LEU A 190 4.30 -5.64 -11.36
C LEU A 190 5.81 -5.85 -11.19
#